data_AF-A0A949X8W5-F1
#
_entry.id   AF-A0A949X8W5-F1
#
_cell.length_a   1.000
_cell.length_b   1.000
_cell.length_c   1.000
_cell.angle_alpha   90.00
_cell.angle_beta   90.00
_cell.angle_gamma   90.00
#
_symmetry.space_group_name_H-M   'P 1'
#
loop_
_entity.id
_entity.type
_entity.pdbx_description
1 polymer ?
#
loop_
_entity_poly.entity_id
_entity_poly.type
_entity_poly.pdbx_seq_one_letter_code
_entity_poly.pdbx_strand_id
1 'polypeptide(L)' 'MPDQERNAKLQKMRHYIDSLCGIYTRIARRLGVDRTYVSKVAKGERRSPEIELALIREFDSTQEETPE' A
#
# COMPACT_ATOMS: atom_id res chain seq x y z
N MET A 1 2.24 -22.04 -24.78
CA MET A 1 2.68 -22.34 -23.40
C MET A 1 1.97 -21.40 -22.43
N PRO A 2 0.87 -21.82 -21.77
CA PRO A 2 0.02 -20.98 -20.92
C PRO A 2 0.64 -20.60 -19.55
N ASP A 3 1.78 -21.19 -19.19
CA ASP A 3 2.42 -20.98 -17.88
C ASP A 3 3.13 -19.62 -17.76
N GLN A 4 3.58 -19.05 -18.88
CA GLN A 4 4.35 -17.80 -18.89
C GLN A 4 3.48 -16.58 -18.59
N GLU A 5 2.26 -16.55 -19.10
CA GLU A 5 1.29 -15.47 -18.86
C GLU A 5 0.76 -15.49 -17.41
N ARG A 6 0.56 -16.69 -16.86
CA ARG A 6 0.19 -16.89 -15.45
C ARG A 6 1.28 -16.41 -14.50
N ASN A 7 2.54 -16.75 -14.78
CA ASN A 7 3.68 -16.35 -13.95
C ASN A 7 3.91 -14.83 -13.99
N ALA A 8 3.77 -14.19 -15.15
CA ALA A 8 3.88 -12.74 -15.28
C ALA A 8 2.79 -12.01 -14.47
N LYS A 9 1.54 -12.51 -14.46
CA LYS A 9 0.46 -11.96 -13.63
C LYS A 9 0.76 -12.10 -12.13
N LEU A 10 1.26 -13.25 -11.68
CA LEU A 10 1.63 -13.46 -10.28
C LEU A 10 2.76 -12.53 -9.83
N GLN A 11 3.73 -12.27 -10.71
CA GLN A 11 4.84 -11.38 -10.41
C GLN A 11 4.39 -9.92 -10.26
N LYS A 12 3.52 -9.44 -11.18
CA LYS A 12 2.88 -8.12 -11.04
C LYS A 12 2.09 -8.00 -9.75
N MET A 13 1.26 -9.00 -9.42
CA MET A 13 0.51 -9.01 -8.15
C MET A 13 1.43 -8.93 -6.93
N ARG A 14 2.52 -9.71 -6.91
CA ARG A 14 3.49 -9.66 -5.81
C ARG A 14 4.08 -8.26 -5.66
N HIS A 15 4.48 -7.61 -6.75
CA HIS A 15 4.98 -6.23 -6.69
C HIS A 15 3.94 -5.25 -6.14
N TYR A 16 2.68 -5.34 -6.57
CA TYR A 16 1.62 -4.51 -5.99
C TYR A 16 1.42 -4.77 -4.49
N ILE A 17 1.42 -6.03 -4.06
CA ILE A 17 1.26 -6.40 -2.65
C ILE A 17 2.45 -5.93 -1.82
N ASP A 18 3.67 -6.08 -2.32
CA ASP A 18 4.90 -5.66 -1.64
C ASP A 18 4.93 -4.12 -1.48
N SER A 19 4.58 -3.37 -2.52
CA SER A 19 4.47 -1.90 -2.45
C SER A 19 3.42 -1.46 -1.43
N LEU A 20 2.23 -2.08 -1.44
CA LEU A 20 1.17 -1.77 -0.48
C LEU A 20 1.54 -2.17 0.96
N CYS A 21 2.15 -3.34 1.14
CA CYS A 21 2.63 -3.79 2.45
C CYS A 21 3.72 -2.86 3.01
N GLY A 22 4.59 -2.32 2.14
CA GLY A 22 5.58 -1.32 2.50
C GLY A 22 4.94 -0.06 3.06
N ILE A 23 3.97 0.50 2.34
CA ILE A 23 3.23 1.70 2.75
C ILE A 23 2.52 1.46 4.10
N TYR A 24 1.76 0.37 4.23
CA TYR A 24 1.04 0.08 5.47
C TYR A 24 1.96 -0.13 6.67
N THR A 25 3.11 -0.76 6.47
CA THR A 25 4.09 -1.00 7.54
C THR A 25 4.75 0.30 7.99
N ARG A 26 5.06 1.23 7.08
CA ARG A 26 5.62 2.55 7.42
C ARG A 26 4.62 3.39 8.19
N ILE A 27 3.37 3.45 7.74
CA ILE A 27 2.30 4.18 8.43
C ILE A 27 2.03 3.58 9.82
N ALA A 28 1.94 2.26 9.91
CA ALA A 28 1.76 1.54 11.17
C ALA A 28 2.86 1.87 12.19
N ARG A 29 4.13 1.83 11.76
CA ARG A 29 5.27 2.18 12.62
C ARG A 29 5.28 3.65 13.02
N ARG A 30 4.96 4.57 12.08
CA ARG A 30 4.96 6.02 12.33
C ARG A 30 3.90 6.45 13.33
N LEU A 31 2.72 5.84 13.25
CA LEU A 31 1.57 6.18 14.11
C LEU A 31 1.44 5.25 15.33
N GLY A 32 2.31 4.24 15.46
CA GLY A 32 2.25 3.28 16.56
C GLY A 32 0.99 2.39 16.53
N VAL A 33 0.41 2.15 15.35
CA VAL A 33 -0.83 1.38 15.17
C VAL A 33 -0.55 0.04 14.49
N ASP A 34 -1.49 -0.90 14.62
CA ASP A 34 -1.37 -2.20 13.95
C ASP A 34 -1.59 -2.07 12.43
N ARG A 35 -0.83 -2.85 11.64
CA ARG A 35 -0.95 -2.87 10.18
C ARG A 35 -2.36 -3.26 9.72
N THR A 36 -3.03 -4.16 10.45
CA THR A 36 -4.41 -4.57 10.16
C THR A 36 -5.36 -3.41 10.36
N TYR A 37 -5.10 -2.52 11.32
CA TYR A 37 -5.89 -1.31 11.51
C TYR A 37 -5.71 -0.34 10.34
N VAL A 38 -4.48 -0.12 9.88
CA VAL A 38 -4.19 0.69 8.68
C VAL A 38 -4.89 0.11 7.45
N SER A 39 -4.84 -1.21 7.27
CA SER A 39 -5.52 -1.88 6.15
C SER A 39 -7.04 -1.72 6.21
N LYS A 40 -7.64 -1.83 7.39
CA LYS A 40 -9.09 -1.61 7.57
C LYS A 40 -9.49 -0.19 7.23
N VAL A 41 -8.67 0.79 7.59
CA VAL A 41 -8.91 2.20 7.22
C VAL A 41 -8.75 2.41 5.71
N ALA A 42 -7.71 1.87 5.09
CA ALA A 42 -7.50 1.94 3.64
C ALA A 42 -8.64 1.30 2.84
N LYS A 43 -9.27 0.25 3.38
CA LYS A 43 -10.45 -0.41 2.80
C LYS A 43 -11.77 0.32 3.06
N GLY A 44 -11.77 1.38 3.88
CA GLY A 44 -12.99 2.07 4.33
C GLY A 44 -13.81 1.29 5.37
N GLU A 45 -13.30 0.17 5.90
CA GLU A 45 -13.95 -0.60 6.97
C GLU A 45 -13.87 0.12 8.32
N ARG A 46 -12.89 1.03 8.48
CA ARG A 46 -12.74 1.92 9.64
C ARG A 46 -12.41 3.33 9.19
N ARG A 47 -12.67 4.31 10.06
CA ARG A 47 -12.40 5.73 9.82
C ARG A 47 -11.39 6.22 10.84
N SER A 48 -10.31 6.82 10.36
CA SER A 48 -9.28 7.41 11.20
C SER A 48 -8.61 8.54 10.42
N PRO A 49 -8.90 9.80 10.75
CA PRO A 49 -8.39 10.95 10.00
C PRO A 49 -6.85 10.96 9.90
N GLU A 50 -6.17 10.56 10.98
CA GLU A 50 -4.71 10.51 11.03
C GLU A 50 -4.13 9.46 10.07
N ILE A 51 -4.74 8.28 10.00
CA ILE A 51 -4.30 7.20 9.11
C ILE A 51 -4.66 7.52 7.66
N GLU A 52 -5.83 8.10 7.41
CA GLU A 52 -6.25 8.56 6.07
C GLU A 52 -5.27 9.60 5.53
N LEU A 53 -4.91 10.60 6.33
CA LEU A 53 -3.90 11.61 5.97
C LEU A 53 -2.52 10.99 5.75
N ALA A 54 -2.12 10.02 6.58
CA ALA A 54 -0.84 9.33 6.41
C ALA A 54 -0.80 8.46 5.15
N LEU A 55 -1.91 7.82 4.80
CA LEU A 55 -2.07 7.04 3.55
C LEU A 55 -1.94 7.92 2.32
N ILE A 56 -2.64 9.07 2.31
CA ILE A 56 -2.57 10.04 1.20
C ILE A 56 -1.14 10.56 1.03
N ARG A 57 -0.49 10.97 2.12
CA ARG A 57 0.90 11.48 2.06
C ARG A 57 1.89 10.43 1.58
N GLU A 58 1.83 9.20 2.09
CA GLU A 58 2.74 8.14 1.61
C GLU A 58 2.45 7.74 0.17
N PHE A 59 1.18 7.78 -0.25
CA PHE A 59 0.83 7.54 -1.65
C PHE A 59 1.44 8.61 -2.56
N ASP A 60 1.24 9.90 -2.24
CA ASP A 60 1.79 11.03 -3.01
C ASP A 60 3.33 11.01 -3.05
N SER A 61 3.99 10.76 -1.92
CA SER A 61 5.47 10.63 -1.87
C SER A 61 6.00 9.41 -2.65
N THR A 62 5.17 8.41 -2.92
CA THR A 62 5.53 7.28 -3.79
C THR A 62 5.24 7.56 -5.27
N GLN A 63 4.55 8.68 -5.60
CA GLN A 63 4.28 9.11 -6.98
C GLN A 63 5.20 10.27 -7.46
N GLU A 64 5.99 10.88 -6.57
CA GLU A 64 6.96 11.94 -6.90
C GLU A 64 8.23 11.48 -7.66
N GLU A 65 8.28 10.25 -8.17
CA GLU A 65 9.31 9.79 -9.14
C GLU A 65 8.88 9.96 -10.61
N THR A 66 7.97 10.89 -10.92
CA THR A 66 7.73 11.31 -12.32
C THR A 66 7.84 12.83 -12.44
N PRO A 67 9.05 13.36 -12.72
CA PRO A 67 9.17 14.70 -13.27
C PRO A 67 8.83 14.66 -14.76
N GLU A 68 7.88 15.49 -15.19
CA GLU A 68 7.78 15.95 -16.58
C GLU A 68 7.99 17.47 -16.61
#